data_AF-A0A3B3YL55-F1
#
_entry.id   AF-A0A3B3YL55-F1
#
_cell.length_a   1.000
_cell.length_b   1.000
_cell.length_c   1.000
_cell.angle_alpha   90.00
_cell.angle_beta   90.00
_cell.angle_gamma   90.00
#
_symmetry.space_group_name_H-M   'P 1'
#
loop_
_entity.id
_entity.type
_entity.pdbx_description
1 polymer ?
#
loop_
_entity_poly.entity_id
_entity_poly.type
_entity_poly.pdbx_seq_one_letter_code
_entity_poly.pdbx_strand_id
1 'polypeptide(L)'
;LFHNGPQQKLVSAEVGGSVSVACSFALSGGTKYFCRGDCGGSALVQTAGESAHSGRYSIQYERKSSAEGVLLVTITELSQSDSGRYRCQQDGPRTAFIDFDIAVTPGEKRAASTPRGGERRTDGFDHQLGDAAAGNHHGRPSVFALPRLPL
;
A
#
# COMPACT_ATOMS: atom_id res chain seq x y z
N LEU A 1 -4.66 35.19 -18.90
CA LEU A 1 -3.38 34.63 -18.38
C LEU A 1 -3.71 33.44 -17.50
N PHE A 2 -3.82 32.25 -18.09
CA PHE A 2 -4.05 31.02 -17.33
C PHE A 2 -2.78 30.75 -16.51
N HIS A 3 -2.91 30.86 -15.19
CA HIS A 3 -1.90 30.33 -14.29
C HIS A 3 -1.98 28.81 -14.41
N ASN A 4 -1.10 28.23 -15.24
CA ASN A 4 -0.76 26.82 -15.14
C ASN A 4 -0.15 26.63 -13.75
N GLY A 5 -0.99 26.28 -12.78
CA GLY A 5 -0.53 25.86 -11.47
C GLY A 5 0.42 24.67 -11.62
N PRO A 6 1.33 24.44 -10.66
CA PRO A 6 2.21 23.28 -10.72
C PRO A 6 1.33 22.03 -10.84
N GLN A 7 1.54 21.23 -11.89
CA GLN A 7 0.86 19.95 -12.05
C GLN A 7 1.22 19.11 -10.82
N GLN A 8 0.23 18.81 -9.97
CA GLN A 8 0.44 17.91 -8.84
C GLN A 8 0.82 16.54 -9.41
N LYS A 9 1.99 16.03 -9.02
CA LYS A 9 2.49 14.75 -9.53
C LYS A 9 1.65 13.62 -8.94
N LEU A 10 1.03 12.80 -9.79
CA LEU A 10 0.34 11.57 -9.39
C LEU A 10 1.27 10.36 -9.57
N VAL A 11 1.36 9.51 -8.56
CA VAL A 11 2.12 8.25 -8.59
C VAL A 11 1.17 7.10 -8.26
N SER A 12 1.09 6.11 -9.15
CA SER A 12 0.22 4.95 -8.98
C SER A 12 1.02 3.69 -8.65
N ALA A 13 0.50 2.88 -7.73
CA ALA A 13 1.04 1.56 -7.41
C ALA A 13 -0.07 0.62 -6.95
N GLU A 14 0.18 -0.69 -6.97
CA GLU A 14 -0.78 -1.67 -6.51
C GLU A 14 -0.66 -1.94 -5.00
N VAL A 15 -1.74 -2.43 -4.39
CA VAL A 15 -1.73 -2.96 -3.01
C VAL A 15 -0.62 -4.00 -2.84
N GLY A 16 0.15 -3.90 -1.76
CA GLY A 16 1.32 -4.72 -1.44
C GLY A 16 2.61 -4.22 -2.09
N GLY A 17 2.53 -3.32 -3.08
CA GLY A 17 3.67 -2.74 -3.76
C GLY A 17 4.38 -1.64 -2.96
N SER A 18 5.29 -0.95 -3.64
CA SER A 18 6.05 0.17 -3.08
C SER A 18 6.07 1.35 -4.04
N VAL A 19 6.13 2.56 -3.50
CA VAL A 19 6.39 3.78 -4.28
C VAL A 19 7.66 4.44 -3.82
N SER A 20 8.40 5.02 -4.74
CA SER A 20 9.55 5.88 -4.44
C SER A 20 9.44 7.17 -5.25
N VAL A 21 9.55 8.31 -4.57
CA VAL A 21 9.39 9.64 -5.16
C VAL A 21 10.62 10.48 -4.85
N ALA A 22 11.25 11.03 -5.90
CA ALA A 22 12.34 11.97 -5.77
C ALA A 22 11.81 13.41 -5.71
N CYS A 23 12.21 14.13 -4.67
CA CYS A 23 11.87 15.53 -4.41
C CYS A 23 13.15 16.38 -4.44
N SER A 24 13.31 17.17 -5.51
CA SER A 24 14.50 18.01 -5.70
C SER A 24 14.34 19.38 -5.04
N PHE A 25 15.30 19.78 -4.23
CA PHE A 25 15.31 21.07 -3.54
C PHE A 25 16.56 21.86 -3.93
N ALA A 26 16.37 23.11 -4.35
CA ALA A 26 17.44 24.10 -4.52
C ALA A 26 17.79 24.78 -3.17
N LEU A 27 17.97 23.96 -2.13
CA LEU A 27 18.36 24.37 -0.79
C LEU A 27 19.38 23.39 -0.22
N SER A 28 20.29 23.90 0.59
CA SER A 28 21.28 23.10 1.31
C SER A 28 20.97 22.97 2.80
N GLY A 29 21.37 21.85 3.38
CA GLY A 29 21.22 21.58 4.82
C GLY A 29 19.75 21.47 5.28
N GLY A 30 19.55 21.59 6.58
CA GLY A 30 18.24 21.55 7.24
C GLY A 30 17.62 20.15 7.34
N THR A 31 16.61 20.02 8.20
CA THR A 31 15.87 18.77 8.40
C THR A 31 14.97 18.49 7.20
N LYS A 32 14.88 17.22 6.81
CA LYS A 32 14.00 16.69 5.76
C LYS A 32 12.85 15.95 6.39
N TYR A 33 11.67 16.12 5.83
CA TYR A 33 10.45 15.50 6.32
C TYR A 33 9.70 14.87 5.16
N PHE A 34 9.10 13.73 5.46
CA PHE A 34 8.09 13.12 4.63
C PHE A 34 6.79 13.03 5.43
N CYS A 35 5.72 13.63 4.91
CA CYS A 35 4.46 13.82 5.62
C CYS A 35 3.27 13.37 4.77
N ARG A 36 2.20 12.96 5.44
CA ARG A 36 0.87 12.83 4.81
C ARG A 36 0.16 14.17 4.92
N GLY A 37 -0.30 14.73 3.80
CA GLY A 37 -0.78 16.11 3.75
C GLY A 37 0.35 17.12 3.98
N ASP A 38 0.12 18.16 4.77
CA ASP A 38 1.15 19.11 5.18
C ASP A 38 1.95 18.61 6.40
N CYS A 39 3.11 19.22 6.64
CA CYS A 39 3.97 18.88 7.80
C CYS A 39 3.65 19.71 9.05
N GLY A 40 2.45 20.30 9.17
CA GLY A 40 2.01 21.02 10.37
C GLY A 40 1.61 20.11 11.55
N GLY A 41 1.53 18.79 11.31
CA GLY A 41 1.33 17.75 12.33
C GLY A 41 2.58 16.89 12.57
N SER A 42 2.40 15.57 12.66
CA SER A 42 3.50 14.61 12.80
C SER A 42 4.03 14.15 11.44
N ALA A 43 5.35 14.19 11.25
CA ALA A 43 5.99 13.60 10.09
C ALA A 43 5.90 12.07 10.14
N LEU A 44 5.76 11.43 8.97
CA LEU A 44 5.85 9.98 8.84
C LEU A 44 7.27 9.49 9.14
N VAL A 45 8.26 10.26 8.67
CA VAL A 45 9.69 10.09 8.94
C VAL A 45 10.41 11.42 8.67
N GLN A 46 11.49 11.67 9.42
CA GLN A 46 12.32 12.86 9.25
C GLN A 46 13.80 12.57 9.55
N THR A 47 14.70 13.37 9.00
CA THR A 47 16.14 13.27 9.27
C THR A 47 16.83 14.61 9.08
N ALA A 48 17.83 14.89 9.92
CA ALA A 48 18.80 15.96 9.69
C ALA A 48 20.08 15.47 8.96
N GLY A 49 20.21 14.14 8.79
CA GLY A 49 21.33 13.50 8.11
C GLY A 49 20.99 13.03 6.70
N GLU A 50 21.61 11.93 6.28
CA GLU A 50 21.45 11.38 4.93
C GLU A 50 20.27 10.42 4.79
N SER A 51 19.83 9.76 5.86
CA SER A 51 18.71 8.82 5.78
C SER A 51 17.99 8.65 7.12
N ALA A 52 16.76 8.13 7.05
CA ALA A 52 16.00 7.64 8.20
C ALA A 52 14.91 6.66 7.74
N HIS A 53 14.41 5.85 8.67
CA HIS A 53 13.28 4.96 8.49
C HIS A 53 12.33 5.06 9.69
N SER A 54 11.04 4.83 9.43
CA SER A 54 10.00 4.70 10.43
C SER A 54 8.93 3.74 9.90
N GLY A 55 8.93 2.50 10.42
CA GLY A 55 8.07 1.43 9.90
C GLY A 55 8.27 1.22 8.39
N ARG A 56 7.20 1.42 7.61
CA ARG A 56 7.18 1.28 6.15
C ARG A 56 7.67 2.51 5.38
N TYR A 57 7.98 3.60 6.09
CA TYR A 57 8.37 4.87 5.49
C TYR A 57 9.88 5.05 5.56
N SER A 58 10.47 5.57 4.50
CA SER A 58 11.89 5.91 4.50
C SER A 58 12.22 7.12 3.68
N ILE A 59 13.36 7.71 4.04
CA ILE A 59 13.94 8.83 3.32
C ILE A 59 15.44 8.65 3.14
N GLN A 60 15.93 9.10 2.00
CA GLN A 60 17.35 9.22 1.69
C GLN A 60 17.59 10.56 1.00
N TYR A 61 18.51 11.36 1.53
CA TYR A 61 18.90 12.65 0.98
C TYR A 61 20.25 12.53 0.28
N GLU A 62 20.26 12.83 -1.01
CA GLU A 62 21.46 12.90 -1.81
C GLU A 62 21.80 14.35 -2.10
N ARG A 63 22.94 14.82 -1.58
CA ARG A 63 23.47 16.12 -1.94
C ARG A 63 24.00 16.09 -3.37
N LYS A 64 23.45 16.93 -4.25
CA LYS A 64 23.91 17.07 -5.64
C LYS A 64 24.95 18.17 -5.79
N SER A 65 24.82 19.26 -5.06
CA SER A 65 25.77 20.37 -5.05
C SER A 65 25.81 21.08 -3.70
N SER A 66 26.56 22.19 -3.61
CA SER A 66 26.55 23.03 -2.42
C SER A 66 25.17 23.64 -2.11
N ALA A 67 24.31 23.78 -3.11
CA ALA A 67 23.00 24.45 -3.04
C ALA A 67 21.81 23.57 -3.47
N GLU A 68 22.03 22.32 -3.87
CA GLU A 68 20.97 21.43 -4.37
C GLU A 68 21.10 20.02 -3.78
N GLY A 69 19.96 19.38 -3.53
CA GLY A 69 19.90 17.97 -3.25
C GLY A 69 18.54 17.35 -3.57
N VAL A 70 18.51 16.03 -3.55
CA VAL A 70 17.32 15.23 -3.84
C VAL A 70 16.95 14.43 -2.60
N LEU A 71 15.72 14.59 -2.14
CA LEU A 71 15.13 13.74 -1.12
C LEU A 71 14.34 12.62 -1.81
N LEU A 72 14.83 11.39 -1.73
CA LEU A 72 14.09 10.20 -2.11
C LEU A 72 13.23 9.77 -0.93
N VAL A 73 11.92 9.68 -1.13
CA VAL A 73 10.98 9.16 -0.13
C VAL A 73 10.39 7.85 -0.63
N THR A 74 10.27 6.85 0.24
CA THR A 74 9.73 5.54 -0.12
C THR A 74 8.66 5.10 0.88
N ILE A 75 7.62 4.47 0.35
CA ILE A 75 6.61 3.74 1.14
C ILE A 75 6.59 2.31 0.62
N THR A 76 6.76 1.33 1.51
CA THR A 76 6.66 -0.10 1.19
C THR A 76 5.31 -0.68 1.61
N GLU A 77 4.97 -1.86 1.10
CA GLU A 77 3.78 -2.65 1.49
C GLU A 77 2.48 -1.83 1.48
N LEU A 78 2.23 -1.13 0.38
CA LEU A 78 1.11 -0.19 0.25
C LEU A 78 -0.25 -0.85 0.49
N SER A 79 -1.16 -0.11 1.10
CA SER A 79 -2.56 -0.46 1.26
C SER A 79 -3.44 0.58 0.56
N GLN A 80 -4.71 0.27 0.26
CA GLN A 80 -5.61 1.24 -0.38
C GLN A 80 -5.74 2.54 0.43
N SER A 81 -5.67 2.46 1.76
CA SER A 81 -5.72 3.62 2.65
C SER A 81 -4.47 4.50 2.60
N ASP A 82 -3.40 4.07 1.96
CA ASP A 82 -2.24 4.91 1.69
C ASP A 82 -2.49 5.89 0.53
N SER A 83 -3.61 5.79 -0.20
CA SER A 83 -3.95 6.77 -1.22
C SER A 83 -4.19 8.16 -0.63
N GLY A 84 -3.75 9.19 -1.35
CA GLY A 84 -3.95 10.60 -0.98
C GLY A 84 -2.70 11.46 -1.17
N ARG A 85 -2.77 12.68 -0.62
CA ARG A 85 -1.72 13.68 -0.76
C ARG A 85 -0.59 13.48 0.24
N TYR A 86 0.63 13.65 -0.24
CA TYR A 86 1.86 13.61 0.52
C TYR A 86 2.73 14.83 0.23
N ARG A 87 3.66 15.09 1.15
CA ARG A 87 4.59 16.22 1.06
C ARG A 87 6.00 15.79 1.41
N CYS A 88 6.94 16.15 0.55
CA CYS A 88 8.34 16.31 0.91
C CYS A 88 8.54 17.73 1.43
N GLN A 89 9.23 17.89 2.55
CA GLN A 89 9.60 19.22 3.06
C GLN A 89 11.07 19.25 3.47
N GLN A 90 11.72 20.39 3.23
CA GLN A 90 13.05 20.69 3.69
C GLN A 90 13.06 22.02 4.43
N ASP A 91 13.50 22.00 5.68
CA ASP A 91 13.74 23.23 6.43
C ASP A 91 14.99 23.95 5.90
N GLY A 92 14.99 25.26 6.04
CA GLY A 92 16.08 26.15 5.68
C GLY A 92 15.69 27.60 5.97
N PRO A 93 16.49 28.59 5.52
CA PRO A 93 16.13 30.01 5.64
C PRO A 93 14.78 30.34 4.99
N ARG A 94 14.41 29.55 3.98
CA ARG A 94 13.07 29.48 3.41
C ARG A 94 12.70 28.01 3.33
N THR A 95 11.70 27.56 4.08
CA THR A 95 11.20 26.18 3.98
C THR A 95 10.71 25.93 2.56
N ALA A 96 11.16 24.84 1.93
CA ALA A 96 10.66 24.39 0.63
C ALA A 96 9.88 23.09 0.78
N PHE A 97 8.86 22.91 -0.04
CA PHE A 97 8.06 21.70 -0.06
C PHE A 97 7.59 21.35 -1.47
N ILE A 98 7.36 20.06 -1.69
CA ILE A 98 6.81 19.50 -2.92
C ILE A 98 5.65 18.57 -2.53
N ASP A 99 4.48 18.84 -3.09
CA ASP A 99 3.29 18.00 -2.93
C ASP A 99 3.14 17.02 -4.10
N PHE A 100 2.68 15.83 -3.80
CA PHE A 100 2.31 14.81 -4.78
C PHE A 100 1.22 13.90 -4.23
N ASP A 101 0.48 13.25 -5.12
CA ASP A 101 -0.57 12.31 -4.76
C ASP A 101 -0.12 10.88 -5.05
N ILE A 102 -0.47 9.97 -4.15
CA ILE A 102 -0.34 8.52 -4.37
C ILE A 102 -1.73 7.95 -4.60
N ALA A 103 -1.90 7.16 -5.67
CA ALA A 103 -3.07 6.33 -5.90
C ALA A 103 -2.71 4.86 -5.77
N VAL A 104 -3.32 4.16 -4.81
CA VAL A 104 -3.11 2.72 -4.61
C VAL A 104 -4.29 1.94 -5.18
N THR A 105 -4.06 1.17 -6.24
CA THR A 105 -5.09 0.36 -6.90
C THR A 105 -5.05 -1.10 -6.41
N PRO A 106 -6.19 -1.81 -6.39
CA PRO A 106 -6.18 -3.26 -6.19
C PRO A 106 -5.33 -3.91 -7.30
N GLY A 107 -4.47 -4.87 -6.93
CA GLY A 107 -3.78 -5.67 -7.94
C GLY A 107 -4.81 -6.50 -8.71
N GLU A 108 -4.64 -6.59 -10.03
CA GLU A 108 -5.45 -7.50 -10.83
C GLU A 108 -5.16 -8.92 -10.34
N LYS A 109 -6.08 -9.50 -9.56
CA LYS A 109 -6.09 -10.93 -9.35
C LYS A 109 -6.32 -11.53 -10.72
N ARG A 110 -5.23 -11.96 -11.39
CA ARG A 110 -5.31 -12.71 -12.64
C ARG A 110 -6.40 -13.74 -12.43
N ALA A 111 -7.55 -13.52 -13.06
CA ALA A 111 -8.75 -14.30 -12.80
C ALA A 111 -8.32 -15.75 -12.88
N ALA A 112 -8.40 -16.46 -11.76
CA ALA A 112 -8.05 -17.86 -11.70
C ALA A 112 -8.75 -18.49 -12.90
N SER A 113 -7.97 -18.94 -13.88
CA SER A 113 -8.53 -19.54 -15.07
C SER A 113 -9.29 -20.74 -14.57
N THR A 114 -10.61 -20.59 -14.49
CA THR A 114 -11.54 -21.67 -14.21
C THR A 114 -11.11 -22.81 -15.11
N PRO A 115 -10.76 -24.00 -14.58
CA PRO A 115 -10.58 -25.14 -15.45
C PRO A 115 -11.91 -25.28 -16.18
N ARG A 116 -11.89 -25.12 -17.51
CA ARG A 116 -13.00 -25.53 -18.36
C ARG A 116 -13.20 -27.01 -18.06
N GLY A 117 -14.19 -27.30 -17.21
CA GLY A 117 -14.63 -28.66 -16.94
C GLY A 117 -14.92 -29.30 -18.29
N GLY A 118 -14.11 -30.30 -18.65
CA GLY A 118 -14.38 -31.16 -19.78
C GLY A 118 -15.65 -31.94 -19.44
N GLU A 119 -16.74 -31.60 -20.13
CA GLU A 119 -17.97 -32.36 -20.18
C GLU A 119 -17.63 -33.81 -20.60
N ARG A 120 -17.64 -34.74 -19.64
CA ARG A 120 -17.46 -36.17 -19.92
C ARG A 120 -18.84 -36.76 -20.23
N ARG A 121 -19.13 -36.96 -21.52
CA ARG A 121 -20.27 -37.73 -22.01
C ARG A 121 -20.02 -39.21 -21.73
N THR A 122 -20.76 -39.81 -20.80
CA THR A 122 -20.83 -41.27 -20.66
C THR A 122 -22.21 -41.71 -21.10
N ASP A 123 -22.30 -42.24 -22.31
CA ASP A 123 -23.44 -43.04 -22.75
C ASP A 123 -23.36 -44.41 -22.06
N GLY A 124 -24.51 -44.86 -21.55
CA GLY A 124 -24.61 -45.94 -20.56
C GLY A 124 -24.39 -47.35 -21.09
N PHE A 125 -24.11 -48.25 -20.14
CA PHE A 125 -24.44 -49.67 -20.22
C PHE A 125 -24.81 -50.18 -18.83
N ASP A 126 -26.04 -50.69 -18.72
CA ASP A 126 -26.64 -51.32 -17.54
C ASP A 126 -26.03 -52.70 -17.28
N HIS A 127 -25.72 -53.04 -16.02
CA HIS A 127 -26.08 -54.33 -15.41
C HIS A 127 -25.88 -54.35 -13.87
N GLN A 128 -26.96 -54.77 -13.22
CA GLN A 128 -27.21 -55.06 -11.80
C GLN A 128 -26.09 -55.80 -11.03
N LEU A 129 -26.02 -55.58 -9.69
CA LEU A 129 -26.14 -56.60 -8.63
C LEU A 129 -25.98 -56.00 -7.20
N GLY A 130 -27.03 -56.12 -6.37
CA GLY A 130 -26.99 -56.64 -4.98
C GLY A 130 -26.44 -55.80 -3.81
N ASP A 131 -27.38 -55.31 -2.99
CA ASP A 131 -27.45 -55.31 -1.50
C ASP A 131 -26.29 -54.78 -0.61
N ALA A 132 -26.59 -53.81 0.26
CA ALA A 132 -26.62 -53.98 1.73
C ALA A 132 -26.77 -52.63 2.46
N ALA A 133 -27.60 -52.66 3.51
CA ALA A 133 -27.93 -51.55 4.42
C ALA A 133 -26.81 -51.19 5.41
N ALA A 134 -26.79 -49.95 5.89
CA ALA A 134 -26.77 -49.59 7.32
C ALA A 134 -26.58 -48.07 7.48
N GLY A 135 -27.46 -47.42 8.25
CA GLY A 135 -27.34 -46.01 8.62
C GLY A 135 -26.33 -45.76 9.74
N ASN A 136 -26.05 -44.48 10.02
CA ASN A 136 -26.03 -44.01 11.40
C ASN A 136 -26.23 -42.49 11.51
N HIS A 137 -26.96 -42.12 12.55
CA HIS A 137 -27.24 -40.79 13.05
C HIS A 137 -26.07 -40.22 13.90
N HIS A 138 -26.25 -38.97 14.35
CA HIS A 138 -25.49 -38.20 15.36
C HIS A 138 -24.38 -37.29 14.77
N GLY A 139 -24.27 -35.99 15.09
CA GLY A 139 -24.86 -35.20 16.17
C GLY A 139 -24.76 -33.68 15.91
N ARG A 140 -25.43 -32.93 16.79
CA ARG A 140 -25.79 -31.50 16.78
C ARG A 140 -24.60 -30.53 16.96
N PRO A 141 -24.78 -29.21 16.71
CA PRO A 141 -23.70 -28.23 16.68
C PRO A 141 -23.30 -27.73 18.07
N SER A 142 -22.01 -27.41 18.25
CA SER A 142 -21.46 -26.81 19.45
C SER A 142 -21.54 -25.28 19.38
N VAL A 143 -22.27 -24.67 20.32
CA VAL A 143 -22.42 -23.22 20.48
C VAL A 143 -21.33 -22.76 21.44
N PHE A 144 -20.39 -21.93 20.99
CA PHE A 144 -19.39 -21.31 21.86
C PHE A 144 -19.93 -20.02 22.48
N ALA A 145 -19.94 -20.00 23.82
CA ALA A 145 -20.33 -18.88 24.65
C ALA A 145 -19.23 -17.79 24.70
N LEU A 146 -19.65 -16.53 24.72
CA LEU A 146 -18.82 -15.34 24.96
C LEU A 146 -18.58 -15.14 26.48
N PRO A 147 -17.36 -14.81 26.93
CA PRO A 147 -17.14 -14.33 28.30
C PRO A 147 -17.38 -12.82 28.44
N ARG A 148 -17.97 -12.45 29.59
CA ARG A 148 -18.36 -11.11 30.04
C ARG A 148 -17.14 -10.23 30.39
N LEU A 149 -17.22 -8.93 30.09
CA LEU A 149 -16.35 -7.87 30.65
C LEU A 149 -16.74 -7.57 32.11
N PRO A 150 -15.79 -7.20 32.98
CA PRO A 150 -16.09 -6.56 34.26
C PRO A 150 -16.16 -5.02 34.15
N LEU A 151 -16.89 -4.42 35.09
CA LEU A 151 -17.09 -2.98 35.34
C LEU A 151 -15.82 -2.26 35.78
#